data_AF-A0A9Q0V4C7-F1
#
_entry.id   AF-A0A9Q0V4C7-F1
#
_cell.length_a   1.000
_cell.length_b   1.000
_cell.length_c   1.000
_cell.angle_alpha   90.00
_cell.angle_beta   90.00
_cell.angle_gamma   90.00
#
_symmetry.space_group_name_H-M   'P 1'
#
loop_
_entity.id
_entity.type
_entity.pdbx_description
1 polymer ?
#
loop_
_entity_poly.entity_id
_entity_poly.type
_entity_poly.pdbx_seq_one_letter_code
_entity_poly.pdbx_strand_id
1 'polypeptide(L)'
;MISVAVHRNLLRLIGFCTTTTERLLVYPFMQNLSVAYCLRERKPEEPVLDWNLSTGKSSERTDVFGYGIMLLELVTGQRAIDFSRLEEEDDVLLLDHVKKLEREKRLDAIVDRNLNRNYNIQEVEMMIQVALLCTQASPENRPAMSEVVRMLEGEGLAERWEEWQHVEVTRIQEYERMQRRFDWGEDSVYNQDAIELSGGR
;
A
#
# COMPACT_ATOMS: atom_id res chain seq x y z
N MET A 1 10.21 -21.93 19.16
CA MET A 1 11.31 -21.23 19.87
C MET A 1 11.25 -19.75 19.49
N ILE A 2 10.81 -18.87 20.39
CA ILE A 2 10.84 -17.39 20.18
C ILE A 2 12.21 -16.78 20.58
N SER A 3 13.13 -17.60 21.09
CA SER A 3 14.43 -17.17 21.61
C SER A 3 15.51 -16.86 20.57
N VAL A 4 15.20 -16.84 19.27
CA VAL A 4 16.22 -16.78 18.20
C VAL A 4 16.55 -15.35 17.78
N ALA A 5 15.62 -14.41 17.92
CA ALA A 5 15.81 -13.02 17.50
C ALA A 5 15.86 -12.07 18.71
N VAL A 6 16.99 -11.38 18.90
CA VAL A 6 17.18 -10.36 19.94
C VAL A 6 17.73 -9.10 19.30
N HIS A 7 16.94 -8.03 19.32
CA HIS A 7 17.33 -6.75 18.75
C HIS A 7 16.57 -5.61 19.43
N ARG A 8 17.17 -4.41 19.46
CA ARG A 8 16.55 -3.22 20.10
C ARG A 8 15.22 -2.80 19.48
N ASN A 9 15.01 -3.10 18.19
CA ASN A 9 13.80 -2.77 17.44
C ASN A 9 12.81 -3.96 17.35
N LEU A 10 13.02 -5.03 18.12
CA LEU A 10 12.10 -6.18 18.19
C LEU A 10 11.53 -6.29 19.61
N LEU A 11 10.20 -6.41 19.71
CA LEU A 11 9.54 -6.55 21.00
C LEU A 11 9.88 -7.92 21.61
N ARG A 12 10.66 -7.90 22.70
CA ARG A 12 11.14 -9.13 23.35
C ARG A 12 10.03 -9.78 24.18
N LEU A 13 9.76 -11.06 23.95
CA LEU A 13 8.93 -11.87 24.84
C LEU A 13 9.63 -12.03 26.20
N ILE A 14 8.97 -11.61 27.29
CA ILE A 14 9.48 -11.77 28.66
C ILE A 14 9.16 -13.17 29.18
N GLY A 15 7.95 -13.66 28.92
CA GLY A 15 7.48 -14.96 29.41
C GLY A 15 6.19 -15.40 28.75
N PHE A 16 5.76 -16.60 29.05
CA PHE A 16 4.50 -17.16 28.59
C PHE A 16 3.87 -17.99 29.71
N CYS A 17 2.57 -18.17 29.65
CA CYS A 17 1.84 -19.10 30.51
C CYS A 17 0.93 -19.97 29.62
N THR A 18 0.92 -21.26 29.90
CA THR A 18 0.11 -22.24 29.17
C THR A 18 -0.65 -23.06 30.21
N THR A 19 -1.96 -22.91 30.24
CA THR A 19 -2.86 -23.72 31.07
C THR A 19 -3.64 -24.71 30.19
N THR A 20 -4.63 -25.42 30.73
CA THR A 20 -5.51 -26.25 29.90
C THR A 20 -6.43 -25.40 29.00
N THR A 21 -6.83 -24.22 29.47
CA THR A 21 -7.82 -23.36 28.82
C THR A 21 -7.22 -22.15 28.12
N GLU A 22 -6.06 -21.68 28.57
CA GLU A 22 -5.53 -20.38 28.19
C GLU A 22 -4.07 -20.46 27.74
N ARG A 23 -3.70 -19.51 26.89
CA ARG A 23 -2.34 -19.26 26.43
C ARG A 23 -2.09 -17.77 26.56
N LEU A 24 -1.11 -17.39 27.36
CA LEU A 24 -0.77 -16.00 27.66
C LEU A 24 0.66 -15.72 27.23
N LEU A 25 0.90 -14.55 26.66
CA LEU A 25 2.23 -14.03 26.33
C LEU A 25 2.46 -12.75 27.12
N VAL A 26 3.64 -12.62 27.72
CA VAL A 26 4.01 -11.47 28.56
C VAL A 26 5.09 -10.67 27.85
N TYR A 27 4.82 -9.39 27.64
CA TYR A 27 5.71 -8.43 26.97
C TYR A 27 5.97 -7.22 27.87
N PRO A 28 7.05 -6.45 27.62
CA PRO A 28 7.24 -5.15 28.24
C PRO A 28 6.05 -4.24 27.92
N PHE A 29 5.61 -3.47 28.90
CA PHE A 29 4.57 -2.47 28.69
C PHE A 29 5.08 -1.34 27.79
N MET A 30 4.32 -1.01 26.74
CA MET A 30 4.63 0.06 25.79
C MET A 30 3.76 1.28 26.11
N GLN A 31 4.32 2.26 26.84
CA GLN A 31 3.59 3.45 27.34
C GLN A 31 2.94 4.28 26.23
N ASN A 32 3.57 4.33 25.05
CA ASN A 32 3.09 5.11 23.91
C ASN A 32 2.19 4.32 22.96
N LEU A 33 1.73 3.13 23.36
CA LEU A 33 0.83 2.28 22.57
C LEU A 33 1.43 1.95 21.19
N SER A 34 0.59 1.58 20.22
CA SER A 34 1.01 1.27 18.86
C SER A 34 0.99 2.52 17.97
N VAL A 35 1.83 2.55 16.93
CA VAL A 35 1.81 3.60 15.90
C VAL A 35 0.40 3.79 15.35
N ALA A 36 -0.30 2.70 15.07
CA ALA A 36 -1.68 2.75 14.58
C ALA A 36 -2.64 3.47 15.53
N TYR A 37 -2.45 3.35 16.86
CA TYR A 37 -3.26 4.05 17.86
C TYR A 37 -2.91 5.55 17.90
N CYS A 38 -1.62 5.90 17.84
CA CYS A 38 -1.19 7.31 17.83
C CYS A 38 -1.66 8.05 16.58
N LEU A 39 -1.74 7.37 15.44
CA LEU A 39 -2.27 7.94 14.20
C LEU A 39 -3.80 8.06 14.22
N ARG A 40 -4.48 7.10 14.88
CA ARG A 40 -5.93 6.92 14.80
C ARG A 40 -6.45 6.51 16.16
N GLU A 41 -7.07 7.45 16.89
CA GLU A 41 -7.84 7.13 18.10
C GLU A 41 -8.80 5.97 17.78
N ARG A 42 -8.67 4.83 18.47
CA ARG A 42 -9.35 3.57 18.10
C ARG A 42 -10.87 3.76 17.94
N LYS A 43 -11.43 3.39 16.78
CA LYS A 43 -12.86 3.04 16.67
C LYS A 43 -13.05 1.57 17.06
N PRO A 44 -14.02 1.20 17.93
CA PRO A 44 -14.14 -0.15 18.50
C PRO A 44 -14.48 -1.29 17.52
N GLU A 45 -14.96 -1.00 16.30
CA GLU A 45 -15.57 -2.00 15.40
C GLU A 45 -14.75 -2.28 14.13
N GLU A 46 -13.44 -2.03 14.17
CA GLU A 46 -12.60 -2.02 12.98
C GLU A 46 -12.13 -3.44 12.56
N PRO A 47 -12.27 -3.84 11.28
CA PRO A 47 -11.82 -5.15 10.81
C PRO A 47 -10.29 -5.26 10.83
N VAL A 48 -9.80 -6.49 11.02
CA VAL A 48 -8.38 -6.82 10.91
C VAL A 48 -7.93 -6.60 9.47
N LEU A 49 -6.74 -6.00 9.28
CA LEU A 49 -6.14 -5.79 7.96
C LEU A 49 -6.10 -7.11 7.18
N ASP A 50 -6.90 -7.20 6.12
CA ASP A 50 -6.83 -8.29 5.15
C ASP A 50 -5.69 -7.97 4.18
N TRP A 51 -4.56 -8.65 4.35
CA TRP A 51 -3.53 -8.60 3.33
C TRP A 51 -4.09 -9.31 2.11
N ASN A 52 -4.26 -8.60 1.00
CA ASN A 52 -4.70 -9.22 -0.24
C ASN A 52 -3.48 -9.90 -0.90
N LEU A 53 -2.96 -11.01 -0.34
CA LEU A 53 -1.90 -11.80 -0.98
C LEU A 53 -2.55 -12.80 -1.93
N SER A 54 -2.56 -12.45 -3.21
CA SER A 54 -3.05 -13.25 -4.33
C SER A 54 -2.48 -14.67 -4.43
N THR A 55 -1.38 -14.98 -3.73
CA THR A 55 -0.70 -16.29 -3.78
C THR A 55 -0.67 -17.05 -2.45
N GLY A 56 -1.05 -16.43 -1.33
CA GLY A 56 -0.96 -17.02 0.02
C GLY A 56 0.45 -17.42 0.48
N LYS A 57 1.51 -17.06 -0.27
CA LYS A 57 2.90 -17.40 0.05
C LYS A 57 3.58 -16.25 0.77
N SER A 58 3.96 -16.48 2.03
CA SER A 58 4.80 -15.55 2.80
C SER A 58 6.24 -15.57 2.29
N SER A 59 6.88 -14.40 2.20
CA SER A 59 8.31 -14.26 1.87
C SER A 59 8.88 -12.98 2.49
N GLU A 60 10.20 -12.81 2.49
CA GLU A 60 10.80 -11.52 2.90
C GLU A 60 10.25 -10.34 2.09
N ARG A 61 9.86 -10.57 0.83
CA ARG A 61 9.27 -9.55 -0.05
C ARG A 61 7.83 -9.19 0.32
N THR A 62 7.09 -10.07 1.02
CA THR A 62 5.78 -9.71 1.58
C THR A 62 5.94 -8.79 2.79
N ASP A 63 6.99 -8.99 3.59
CA ASP A 63 7.31 -8.09 4.71
C ASP A 63 7.73 -6.71 4.22
N VAL A 64 8.55 -6.62 3.16
CA VAL A 64 8.91 -5.35 2.51
C VAL A 64 7.67 -4.60 2.03
N PHE A 65 6.72 -5.29 1.41
CA PHE A 65 5.46 -4.69 0.97
C PHE A 65 4.66 -4.14 2.15
N GLY A 66 4.50 -4.93 3.21
CA GLY A 66 3.82 -4.51 4.44
C GLY A 66 4.49 -3.30 5.10
N TYR A 67 5.83 -3.24 5.09
CA TYR A 67 6.58 -2.09 5.57
C TYR A 67 6.33 -0.84 4.73
N GLY A 68 6.32 -0.95 3.39
CA GLY A 68 5.99 0.16 2.50
C GLY A 68 4.58 0.70 2.73
N ILE A 69 3.60 -0.19 2.95
CA ILE A 69 2.25 0.21 3.34
C ILE A 69 2.25 0.97 4.68
N MET A 70 2.96 0.46 5.69
CA MET A 70 3.07 1.13 7.00
C MET A 70 3.69 2.53 6.88
N LEU A 71 4.69 2.72 6.01
CA LEU A 71 5.25 4.05 5.73
C LEU A 71 4.20 5.00 5.12
N LEU A 72 3.37 4.52 4.18
CA LEU A 72 2.29 5.33 3.64
C LEU A 72 1.27 5.71 4.71
N GLU A 73 0.91 4.78 5.61
CA GLU A 73 0.03 5.09 6.74
C GLU A 73 0.65 6.15 7.66
N LEU A 74 1.96 6.08 7.90
CA LEU A 74 2.67 7.03 8.75
C LEU A 74 2.72 8.43 8.13
N VAL A 75 2.96 8.54 6.82
CA VAL A 75 3.00 9.83 6.12
C VAL A 75 1.61 10.44 5.97
N THR A 76 0.59 9.62 5.68
CA THR A 76 -0.76 10.10 5.37
C THR A 76 -1.66 10.23 6.60
N GLY A 77 -1.35 9.52 7.69
CA GLY A 77 -2.26 9.30 8.81
C GLY A 77 -3.46 8.41 8.47
N GLN A 78 -3.57 7.96 7.22
CA GLN A 78 -4.71 7.19 6.70
C GLN A 78 -4.45 5.69 6.74
N ARG A 79 -5.53 4.89 6.75
CA ARG A 79 -5.43 3.43 6.57
C ARG A 79 -5.16 3.11 5.11
N ALA A 80 -4.34 2.10 4.86
CA ALA A 80 -4.06 1.64 3.51
C ALA A 80 -5.25 0.98 2.82
N ILE A 81 -6.14 0.38 3.62
CA ILE A 81 -7.44 -0.13 3.20
C ILE A 81 -8.47 0.57 4.09
N ASP A 82 -9.25 1.47 3.50
CA ASP A 82 -10.35 2.12 4.18
C ASP A 82 -11.65 1.68 3.51
N PHE A 83 -12.34 0.73 4.13
CA PHE A 83 -13.60 0.18 3.61
C PHE A 83 -14.73 1.23 3.59
N SER A 84 -14.60 2.35 4.31
CA SER A 84 -15.57 3.45 4.24
C SER A 84 -15.45 4.30 2.96
N ARG A 85 -14.35 4.14 2.20
CA ARG A 85 -14.15 4.80 0.89
C ARG A 85 -14.70 4.00 -0.28
N LEU A 86 -15.23 2.80 -0.04
CA LEU A 86 -15.81 1.91 -1.08
C LEU A 86 -17.24 2.31 -1.50
N GLU A 87 -17.80 3.37 -0.91
CA GLU A 87 -19.14 3.87 -1.24
C GLU A 87 -19.12 5.05 -2.25
N GLU A 88 -17.94 5.58 -2.62
CA GLU A 88 -17.80 6.65 -3.60
C GLU A 88 -17.08 6.12 -4.87
N GLU A 89 -17.64 6.45 -6.04
CA GLU A 89 -17.44 5.90 -7.40
C GLU A 89 -16.01 5.91 -8.00
N ASP A 90 -14.95 6.10 -7.22
CA ASP A 90 -13.57 5.96 -7.67
C ASP A 90 -12.78 5.12 -6.64
N ASP A 91 -12.79 3.80 -6.83
CA ASP A 91 -12.08 2.76 -6.06
C ASP A 91 -10.54 2.95 -6.07
N VAL A 92 -10.05 4.04 -5.47
CA VAL A 92 -8.62 4.32 -5.42
C VAL A 92 -8.09 3.87 -4.06
N LEU A 93 -7.53 2.65 -4.04
CA LEU A 93 -6.67 2.15 -2.96
C LEU A 93 -5.67 3.26 -2.58
N LEU A 94 -5.34 3.42 -1.28
CA LEU A 94 -4.44 4.49 -0.78
C LEU A 94 -3.17 4.60 -1.65
N LEU A 95 -2.64 3.45 -2.04
CA LEU A 95 -1.45 3.33 -2.89
C LEU A 95 -1.61 4.03 -4.25
N ASP A 96 -2.74 3.85 -4.93
CA ASP A 96 -2.98 4.44 -6.26
C ASP A 96 -3.21 5.95 -6.16
N HIS A 97 -3.84 6.41 -5.09
CA HIS A 97 -4.03 7.83 -4.80
C HIS A 97 -2.68 8.51 -4.56
N VAL A 98 -1.82 7.88 -3.75
CA VAL A 98 -0.46 8.38 -3.48
C VAL A 98 0.39 8.41 -4.75
N LYS A 99 0.35 7.36 -5.58
CA LYS A 99 1.04 7.34 -6.88
C LYS A 99 0.58 8.47 -7.80
N LYS A 100 -0.73 8.75 -7.84
CA LYS A 100 -1.27 9.87 -8.63
C LYS A 100 -0.74 11.21 -8.13
N LEU A 101 -0.84 11.48 -6.83
CA LEU A 101 -0.40 12.74 -6.24
C LEU A 101 1.12 12.95 -6.31
N GLU A 102 1.91 11.89 -6.18
CA GLU A 102 3.37 11.95 -6.33
C GLU A 102 3.75 12.38 -7.75
N ARG A 103 3.11 11.81 -8.78
CA ARG A 103 3.31 12.19 -10.18
C ARG A 103 2.90 13.64 -10.46
N GLU A 104 1.84 14.12 -9.82
CA GLU A 104 1.42 15.53 -9.89
C GLU A 104 2.34 16.46 -9.08
N LYS A 105 3.33 15.91 -8.35
CA LYS A 105 4.20 16.63 -7.40
C LYS A 105 3.44 17.43 -6.35
N ARG A 106 2.28 16.90 -5.93
CA ARG A 106 1.39 17.49 -4.92
C ARG A 106 1.55 16.80 -3.55
N LEU A 107 2.79 16.77 -3.05
CA LEU A 107 3.12 16.09 -1.80
C LEU A 107 2.34 16.63 -0.60
N ASP A 108 2.04 17.93 -0.55
CA ASP A 108 1.26 18.54 0.54
C ASP A 108 -0.16 17.98 0.67
N ALA A 109 -0.71 17.38 -0.41
CA ALA A 109 -2.02 16.74 -0.38
C ALA A 109 -1.95 15.29 0.15
N ILE A 110 -0.75 14.73 0.27
CA ILE A 110 -0.49 13.37 0.77
C ILE A 110 -0.32 13.39 2.29
N VAL A 111 0.40 14.40 2.81
CA VAL A 111 0.85 14.43 4.21
C VAL A 111 -0.33 14.59 5.19
N ASP A 112 -0.24 13.90 6.33
CA ASP A 112 -1.19 14.01 7.44
C ASP A 112 -1.38 15.48 7.85
N ARG A 113 -2.64 15.91 7.84
CA ARG A 113 -3.04 17.27 8.22
C ARG A 113 -2.71 17.57 9.68
N ASN A 114 -2.67 16.55 10.55
CA ASN A 114 -2.35 16.70 11.96
C ASN A 114 -0.89 17.12 12.21
N LEU A 115 0.00 16.95 11.21
CA LEU A 115 1.38 17.44 11.30
C LEU A 115 1.47 18.97 11.19
N ASN A 116 0.39 19.66 10.80
CA ASN A 116 0.31 21.14 10.80
C ASN A 116 1.50 21.83 10.09
N ARG A 117 1.97 21.27 8.97
CA ARG A 117 3.16 21.73 8.21
C ARG A 117 4.48 21.74 8.99
N ASN A 118 4.54 21.02 10.11
CA ASN A 118 5.75 20.83 10.90
C ASN A 118 6.52 19.59 10.42
N TYR A 119 6.98 19.62 9.17
CA TYR A 119 7.76 18.54 8.57
C TYR A 119 8.74 19.10 7.54
N ASN A 120 9.81 18.36 7.28
CA ASN A 120 10.71 18.63 6.17
C ASN A 120 10.16 17.96 4.89
N ILE A 121 9.96 18.75 3.83
CA ILE A 121 9.37 18.24 2.58
C ILE A 121 10.26 17.21 1.89
N GLN A 122 11.60 17.36 1.97
CA GLN A 122 12.54 16.39 1.40
C GLN A 122 12.50 15.06 2.15
N GLU A 123 12.36 15.07 3.48
CA GLU A 123 12.21 13.84 4.27
C GLU A 123 10.90 13.12 3.95
N VAL A 124 9.81 13.86 3.79
CA VAL A 124 8.51 13.32 3.36
C VAL A 124 8.61 12.72 1.96
N GLU A 125 9.21 13.43 1.01
CA GLU A 125 9.41 12.94 -0.35
C GLU A 125 10.20 11.64 -0.34
N MET A 126 11.31 11.59 0.41
CA MET A 126 12.11 10.37 0.60
C MET A 126 11.27 9.21 1.15
N MET A 127 10.47 9.43 2.19
CA MET A 127 9.62 8.39 2.77
C MET A 127 8.59 7.86 1.76
N ILE A 128 7.97 8.73 0.98
CA ILE A 128 6.99 8.36 -0.06
C ILE A 128 7.67 7.54 -1.17
N GLN A 129 8.83 7.98 -1.65
CA GLN A 129 9.58 7.26 -2.69
C GLN A 129 9.98 5.85 -2.23
N VAL A 130 10.53 5.73 -1.02
CA VAL A 130 10.88 4.42 -0.43
C VAL A 130 9.63 3.54 -0.31
N ALA A 131 8.51 4.09 0.17
CA ALA A 131 7.26 3.36 0.30
C ALA A 131 6.74 2.84 -1.05
N LEU A 132 6.83 3.65 -2.11
CA LEU A 132 6.43 3.29 -3.47
C LEU A 132 7.34 2.21 -4.07
N LEU A 133 8.64 2.27 -3.83
CA LEU A 133 9.58 1.20 -4.23
C LEU A 133 9.29 -0.12 -3.50
N CYS A 134 8.92 -0.07 -2.22
CA CYS A 134 8.57 -1.24 -1.42
C CYS A 134 7.24 -1.89 -1.83
N THR A 135 6.31 -1.11 -2.37
CA THR A 135 4.93 -1.53 -2.72
C THR A 135 4.76 -1.89 -4.20
N GLN A 136 5.86 -2.13 -4.91
CA GLN A 136 5.83 -2.58 -6.30
C GLN A 136 5.05 -3.91 -6.45
N ALA A 137 4.31 -4.01 -7.56
CA ALA A 137 3.46 -5.17 -7.83
C ALA A 137 4.28 -6.47 -7.94
N SER A 138 5.42 -6.43 -8.66
CA SER A 138 6.35 -7.55 -8.74
C SER A 138 7.20 -7.64 -7.47
N PRO A 139 7.19 -8.76 -6.72
CA PRO A 139 8.03 -8.95 -5.54
C PRO A 139 9.53 -8.82 -5.82
N GLU A 140 9.97 -9.21 -7.02
CA GLU A 140 11.39 -9.21 -7.41
C GLU A 140 11.98 -7.80 -7.51
N ASN A 141 11.14 -6.82 -7.84
CA ASN A 141 11.57 -5.43 -7.97
C ASN A 141 11.61 -4.70 -6.62
N ARG A 142 11.01 -5.27 -5.56
CA ARG A 142 11.02 -4.67 -4.23
C ARG A 142 12.45 -4.72 -3.66
N PRO A 143 12.95 -3.65 -3.03
CA PRO A 143 14.26 -3.65 -2.40
C PRO A 143 14.33 -4.64 -1.23
N ALA A 144 15.53 -5.09 -0.87
CA ALA A 144 15.71 -5.81 0.39
C ALA A 144 15.56 -4.85 1.58
N MET A 145 15.14 -5.34 2.76
CA MET A 145 14.99 -4.48 3.94
C MET A 145 16.28 -3.77 4.37
N SER A 146 17.44 -4.36 4.12
CA SER A 146 18.74 -3.70 4.33
C SER A 146 18.94 -2.50 3.40
N GLU A 147 18.49 -2.60 2.15
CA GLU A 147 18.54 -1.49 1.18
C GLU A 147 17.54 -0.40 1.55
N VAL A 148 16.36 -0.78 2.06
CA VAL A 148 15.37 0.17 2.60
C VAL A 148 15.98 1.00 3.73
N VAL A 149 16.71 0.37 4.66
CA VAL A 149 17.43 1.09 5.72
C VAL A 149 18.45 2.06 5.14
N ARG A 150 19.28 1.63 4.19
CA ARG A 150 20.28 2.51 3.53
C ARG A 150 19.64 3.69 2.82
N MET A 151 18.52 3.49 2.13
CA MET A 151 17.78 4.57 1.47
C MET A 151 17.23 5.59 2.47
N LEU A 152 16.71 5.13 3.62
CA LEU A 152 16.25 6.02 4.69
C LEU A 152 17.40 6.73 5.43
N GLU A 153 18.61 6.16 5.39
CA GLU A 153 19.85 6.80 5.87
C GLU A 153 20.44 7.80 4.85
N GLY A 154 19.84 7.91 3.65
CA GLY A 154 20.20 8.87 2.60
C GLY A 154 21.06 8.32 1.47
N GLU A 155 21.22 6.99 1.35
CA GLU A 155 22.07 6.35 0.35
C GLU A 155 21.28 5.68 -0.79
N GLY A 156 21.61 5.99 -2.05
CA GLY A 156 21.20 5.21 -3.23
C GLY A 156 19.72 5.29 -3.62
N LEU A 157 18.92 6.14 -2.97
CA LEU A 157 17.51 6.32 -3.32
C LEU A 157 17.32 7.00 -4.68
N ALA A 158 18.07 8.07 -4.97
CA ALA A 158 17.90 8.85 -6.19
C ALA A 158 18.07 7.99 -7.46
N GLU A 159 19.13 7.19 -7.52
CA GLU A 159 19.45 6.30 -8.64
C GLU A 159 18.33 5.27 -8.86
N ARG A 160 17.91 4.59 -7.79
CA ARG A 160 16.81 3.61 -7.84
C ARG A 160 15.48 4.24 -8.23
N TRP A 161 15.22 5.45 -7.74
CA TRP A 161 14.00 6.16 -8.03
C TRP A 161 13.91 6.56 -9.50
N GLU A 162 15.01 7.06 -10.07
CA GLU A 162 15.11 7.37 -11.50
C GLU A 162 14.85 6.13 -12.36
N GLU A 163 15.46 4.99 -12.04
CA GLU A 163 15.21 3.72 -12.75
C GLU A 163 13.74 3.32 -12.71
N TRP A 164 13.11 3.42 -11.53
CA TRP A 164 11.70 3.10 -11.35
C TRP A 164 10.78 4.01 -12.16
N GLN A 165 11.04 5.32 -12.17
CA GLN A 165 10.23 6.27 -12.93
C GLN A 165 10.22 5.96 -14.43
N HIS A 166 11.36 5.56 -15.01
CA HIS A 166 11.43 5.16 -16.41
C HIS A 166 10.58 3.91 -16.71
N VAL A 167 10.65 2.91 -15.82
CA VAL A 167 9.88 1.66 -15.96
C VAL A 167 8.38 1.92 -15.80
N GLU A 168 7.97 2.70 -14.81
CA GLU A 168 6.55 2.97 -14.54
C GLU A 168 5.92 3.82 -15.65
N VAL A 169 6.63 4.83 -16.18
CA VAL A 169 6.16 5.62 -17.34
C VAL A 169 5.98 4.71 -18.57
N THR A 170 6.93 3.80 -18.81
CA THR A 170 6.83 2.84 -19.92
C THR A 170 5.62 1.92 -19.75
N ARG A 171 5.43 1.37 -18.54
CA ARG A 171 4.30 0.49 -18.20
C ARG A 171 2.95 1.18 -18.37
N ILE A 172 2.83 2.43 -17.96
CA ILE A 172 1.61 3.23 -18.12
C ILE A 172 1.35 3.50 -19.61
N GLN A 173 2.36 3.91 -20.38
CA GLN A 173 2.20 4.13 -21.81
C GLN A 173 1.76 2.86 -22.55
N GLU A 174 2.27 1.70 -22.14
CA GLU A 174 1.85 0.40 -22.68
C GLU A 174 0.40 0.07 -22.30
N TYR A 175 0.01 0.30 -21.05
CA TYR A 175 -1.37 0.11 -20.58
C TYR A 175 -2.35 1.03 -21.32
N GLU A 176 -2.03 2.32 -21.48
CA GLU A 176 -2.84 3.27 -22.24
C GLU A 176 -2.91 2.93 -23.74
N ARG A 177 -1.81 2.45 -24.33
CA ARG A 177 -1.82 1.94 -25.72
C ARG A 177 -2.68 0.69 -25.85
N MET A 178 -2.69 -0.17 -24.83
CA MET A 178 -3.50 -1.38 -24.78
C MET A 178 -4.99 -1.02 -24.61
N GLN A 179 -5.34 -0.11 -23.70
CA GLN A 179 -6.70 0.40 -23.57
C GLN A 179 -7.19 1.07 -24.85
N ARG A 180 -6.37 1.92 -25.49
CA ARG A 180 -6.70 2.53 -26.79
C ARG A 180 -6.86 1.52 -27.93
N ARG A 181 -6.27 0.32 -27.83
CA ARG A 181 -6.51 -0.78 -28.78
C ARG A 181 -7.85 -1.49 -28.55
N PHE A 182 -8.35 -1.51 -27.32
CA PHE A 182 -9.64 -2.11 -26.97
C PHE A 182 -10.84 -1.17 -27.17
N ASP A 183 -10.60 0.13 -27.37
CA ASP A 183 -11.63 1.15 -27.61
C ASP A 183 -12.21 1.15 -29.06
N TRP A 184 -11.71 0.29 -29.96
CA TRP A 184 -12.22 0.15 -31.34
C TRP A 184 -13.31 -0.94 -31.49
N GLY A 185 -14.19 -1.07 -30.49
CA GLY A 185 -15.21 -2.12 -30.42
C GLY A 185 -16.67 -1.64 -30.40
N GLU A 186 -16.94 -0.34 -30.48
CA GLU A 186 -18.30 0.23 -30.49
C GLU A 186 -18.59 1.06 -31.75
N ASP A 187 -18.36 0.48 -32.93
CA ASP A 187 -18.96 0.98 -34.17
C ASP A 187 -19.56 -0.20 -34.96
N SER A 188 -20.58 -0.84 -34.37
CA SER A 188 -21.52 -1.68 -35.12
C SER A 188 -22.94 -1.17 -34.92
N VAL A 189 -23.18 0.06 -35.37
CA VAL A 189 -24.52 0.52 -35.73
C VAL A 189 -24.89 -0.14 -37.06
N TYR A 190 -25.36 -1.38 -37.01
CA TYR A 190 -26.22 -1.93 -38.05
C TYR A 190 -27.55 -2.29 -37.42
N ASN A 191 -28.56 -1.47 -37.74
CA ASN A 191 -29.96 -1.72 -37.44
C ASN A 191 -30.33 -3.17 -37.79
N GLN A 192 -30.74 -3.94 -36.80
CA GLN A 192 -31.49 -5.17 -37.03
C GLN A 192 -32.96 -4.79 -37.11
N ASP A 193 -33.44 -4.55 -38.32
CA ASP A 193 -34.87 -4.43 -38.59
C ASP A 193 -35.57 -5.71 -38.11
N ALA A 194 -36.55 -5.55 -37.21
CA ALA A 194 -37.34 -6.63 -36.68
C ALA A 194 -38.19 -7.26 -37.79
N ILE A 195 -37.97 -8.54 -38.05
CA ILE A 195 -38.82 -9.33 -38.94
C ILE A 195 -40.16 -9.56 -38.23
N GLU A 196 -41.21 -8.87 -38.68
CA GLU A 196 -42.59 -9.14 -38.30
C GLU A 196 -43.01 -10.53 -38.80
N LEU A 197 -43.22 -11.47 -37.87
CA LEU A 197 -43.89 -12.74 -38.15
C LEU A 197 -45.38 -12.61 -37.81
N SER A 198 -46.17 -12.13 -38.76
CA SER A 198 -47.62 -12.36 -38.79
C SER A 198 -47.94 -13.35 -39.91
N GLY A 199 -48.51 -14.49 -39.56
CA GLY A 199 -48.96 -15.48 -40.53
C GLY A 199 -49.72 -16.62 -39.88
N GLY A 200 -50.89 -16.32 -39.33
CA GLY A 200 -51.86 -17.36 -39.01
C GLY A 200 -52.56 -17.87 -40.28
N ARG A 201 -52.61 -19.19 -40.43
CA ARG A 201 -53.73 -19.95 -40.99
C ARG A 201 -53.72 -21.35 -40.37
#